data_AF-A0A1E3RCN1-F1
#
_entry.id   AF-A0A1E3RCN1-F1
#
_cell.length_a   1.000
_cell.length_b   1.000
_cell.length_c   1.000
_cell.angle_alpha   90.00
_cell.angle_beta   90.00
_cell.angle_gamma   90.00
#
_symmetry.space_group_name_H-M   'P 1'
#
loop_
_entity.id
_entity.type
_entity.pdbx_description
1 polymer ?
#
loop_
_entity_poly.entity_id
_entity_poly.type
_entity_poly.pdbx_seq_one_letter_code
_entity_poly.pdbx_strand_id
1 'polypeptide(L)' 'MSAADKARNKVQNLGGKAKEAIGNVTGDARVRDEGRGDQTKSNLKDAGEKIKDAFRK' A
#
# COMPACT_ATOMS: atom_id res chain seq x y z
N MET A 1 4.97 15.56 10.51
CA MET A 1 3.98 14.49 10.24
C MET A 1 2.75 14.77 11.10
N SER A 2 1.66 15.23 10.50
CA SER A 2 0.45 15.66 11.22
C SER A 2 -0.39 14.45 11.69
N ALA A 3 -1.25 14.63 12.70
CA ALA A 3 -2.21 13.60 13.12
C ALA A 3 -3.14 13.16 11.97
N ALA A 4 -3.41 14.08 11.03
CA ALA A 4 -4.14 13.80 9.81
C ALA A 4 -3.42 12.79 8.90
N ASP A 5 -2.09 12.87 8.77
CA ASP A 5 -1.31 11.93 7.96
C ASP A 5 -1.33 10.52 8.56
N LYS A 6 -1.21 10.43 9.90
CA LYS A 6 -1.32 9.14 10.59
C LYS A 6 -2.70 8.53 10.42
N ALA A 7 -3.77 9.33 10.51
CA ALA A 7 -5.12 8.86 10.27
C ALA A 7 -5.31 8.38 8.83
N ARG A 8 -4.84 9.15 7.84
CA ARG A 8 -4.91 8.79 6.41
C ARG A 8 -4.18 7.49 6.10
N ASN A 9 -2.99 7.29 6.65
CA ASN A 9 -2.24 6.04 6.50
C ASN A 9 -2.95 4.85 7.16
N LYS A 10 -3.56 5.07 8.32
CA LYS A 10 -4.33 4.01 9.00
C LYS A 10 -5.59 3.64 8.22
N VAL A 11 -6.27 4.63 7.62
CA VAL A 11 -7.45 4.44 6.76
C VAL A 11 -7.08 3.73 5.47
N GLN A 12 -5.99 4.11 4.79
CA GLN A 12 -5.52 3.40 3.59
C GLN A 12 -5.13 1.94 3.89
N ASN A 13 -4.43 1.69 5.00
CA ASN A 13 -4.09 0.33 5.42
C ASN A 13 -5.34 -0.50 5.76
N LEU A 14 -6.34 0.10 6.43
CA LEU A 14 -7.62 -0.56 6.69
C LEU A 14 -8.39 -0.83 5.41
N GLY A 15 -8.42 0.12 4.47
CA GLY A 15 -9.07 -0.04 3.17
C GLY A 15 -8.43 -1.13 2.31
N GLY A 16 -7.10 -1.21 2.28
CA GLY A 16 -6.37 -2.27 1.59
C GLY A 16 -6.63 -3.65 2.19
N LYS A 17 -6.58 -3.78 3.52
CA LYS A 17 -6.95 -5.03 4.21
C LYS A 17 -8.41 -5.41 4.02
N ALA A 18 -9.31 -4.42 3.99
CA ALA A 18 -10.73 -4.66 3.71
C ALA A 18 -10.95 -5.15 2.28
N LYS A 19 -10.28 -4.57 1.28
CA LYS A 19 -10.29 -5.06 -0.11
C LYS A 19 -9.74 -6.49 -0.20
N GLU A 20 -8.62 -6.79 0.45
CA GLU A 20 -8.08 -8.16 0.50
C GLU A 20 -9.06 -9.14 1.16
N ALA A 21 -9.67 -8.78 2.28
CA ALA A 21 -10.64 -9.61 2.97
C ALA A 21 -11.91 -9.83 2.14
N ILE A 22 -12.44 -8.76 1.52
CA ILE A 22 -13.61 -8.84 0.64
C ILE A 22 -13.28 -9.72 -0.57
N GLY A 23 -12.15 -9.50 -1.25
CA GLY A 23 -11.72 -10.33 -2.39
C GLY A 23 -11.49 -11.80 -2.03
N ASN A 24 -11.07 -12.09 -0.79
CA ASN A 24 -10.97 -13.48 -0.29
C ASN A 24 -12.34 -14.12 -0.11
N VAL A 25 -13.30 -13.37 0.41
CA VAL A 25 -14.66 -13.86 0.73
C VAL A 25 -15.52 -13.97 -0.52
N THR A 26 -15.43 -12.99 -1.45
CA THR A 26 -16.18 -13.01 -2.70
C THR A 26 -15.52 -13.84 -3.79
N GLY A 27 -14.28 -14.31 -3.57
CA GLY A 27 -13.50 -15.06 -4.57
C GLY A 27 -13.05 -14.21 -5.77
N ASP A 28 -13.16 -12.88 -5.67
CA ASP A 28 -12.84 -11.97 -6.77
C ASP A 28 -11.33 -11.67 -6.77
N ALA A 29 -10.60 -12.45 -7.57
CA ALA A 29 -9.15 -12.32 -7.74
C ALA A 29 -8.72 -10.89 -8.11
N ARG A 30 -9.59 -10.12 -8.79
CA ARG A 30 -9.30 -8.75 -9.20
C ARG A 30 -9.12 -7.82 -8.01
N VAL A 31 -9.99 -7.90 -7.00
CA VAL A 31 -9.92 -7.04 -5.81
C VAL A 31 -8.69 -7.39 -4.96
N ARG A 32 -8.32 -8.68 -4.92
CA ARG A 32 -7.15 -9.18 -4.21
C ARG A 32 -5.84 -8.73 -4.89
N ASP A 33 -5.79 -8.81 -6.22
CA ASP A 33 -4.63 -8.38 -7.01
C ASP A 33 -4.45 -6.86 -7.02
N GLU A 34 -5.53 -6.09 -6.98
CA GLU A 34 -5.48 -4.63 -6.88
C GLU A 34 -4.79 -4.19 -5.58
N GLY A 35 -5.19 -4.77 -4.44
CA GLY A 35 -4.58 -4.48 -3.14
C GLY A 35 -3.10 -4.89 -3.05
N ARG A 36 -2.74 -6.02 -3.66
CA ARG A 36 -1.37 -6.54 -3.71
C ARG A 36 -0.47 -5.73 -4.65
N GLY A 37 -1.03 -5.29 -5.78
CA GLY A 37 -0.37 -4.43 -6.77
C GLY A 37 -0.03 -3.06 -6.17
N ASP A 38 -0.97 -2.44 -5.45
CA ASP A 38 -0.73 -1.17 -4.77
C ASP A 38 0.36 -1.28 -3.68
N GLN A 39 0.35 -2.34 -2.86
CA GLN A 39 1.41 -2.60 -1.89
C GLN A 39 2.78 -2.79 -2.55
N THR A 40 2.83 -3.56 -3.63
CA THR A 40 4.08 -3.84 -4.35
C THR A 40 4.65 -2.56 -4.97
N LYS A 41 3.78 -1.77 -5.62
CA LYS A 41 4.17 -0.50 -6.24
C LYS A 41 4.65 0.52 -5.21
N SER A 42 4.03 0.55 -4.04
CA SER A 42 4.47 1.42 -2.93
C SER A 42 5.83 1.00 -2.40
N ASN A 43 6.03 -0.30 -2.13
CA ASN A 43 7.33 -0.83 -1.69
C ASN A 43 8.44 -0.58 -2.71
N LEU A 44 8.14 -0.69 -4.01
CA LEU A 44 9.10 -0.47 -5.08
C LEU A 44 9.47 1.01 -5.23
N LYS A 45 8.50 1.92 -5.01
CA LYS A 45 8.75 3.37 -4.89
C LYS A 45 9.65 3.69 -3.71
N ASP A 46 9.33 3.19 -2.53
CA ASP A 46 10.11 3.43 -1.31
C ASP A 46 11.54 2.90 -1.43
N ALA A 47 11.71 1.72 -2.04
CA ALA A 47 13.02 1.15 -2.32
C ALA A 47 13.81 2.01 -3.33
N GLY A 48 13.15 2.47 -4.39
CA GLY A 48 13.77 3.36 -5.39
C GLY A 48 14.18 4.71 -4.81
N GLU A 49 13.36 5.31 -3.94
CA GLU A 49 13.70 6.56 -3.25
C GLU A 49 14.87 6.35 -2.28
N LYS A 50 14.89 5.26 -1.50
CA LYS A 50 16.02 4.93 -0.62
C LYS A 50 17.34 4.76 -1.38
N ILE A 51 17.30 4.06 -2.51
CA ILE A 51 18.47 3.92 -3.38
C ILE A 51 18.90 5.31 -3.87
N LYS A 52 17.97 6.09 -4.42
CA LYS A 52 18.27 7.43 -4.94
C LYS A 52 18.87 8.35 -3.88
N ASP A 53 18.35 8.35 -2.66
CA ASP A 53 18.88 9.13 -1.53
C ASP A 53 20.28 8.65 -1.09
N ALA A 54 20.53 7.34 -1.09
CA ALA A 54 21.85 6.78 -0.79
C ALA A 54 22.90 7.20 -1.83
N PHE A 55 22.49 7.34 -3.10
CA PHE A 55 23.35 7.80 -4.20
C PHE A 55 23.42 9.33 -4.35
N ARG A 56 22.54 10.09 -3.68
CA ARG A 56 22.55 11.55 -3.68
C ARG A 56 23.38 12.17 -2.55
N LYS A 57 23.95 11.35 -1.67
CA LYS A 57 24.81 11.79 -0.57
C LYS A 57 26.28 11.84 -0.98
#